data_AF-A0A9E2Z9L7-F1
#
_entry.id   AF-A0A9E2Z9L7-F1
#
_cell.length_a   1.000
_cell.length_b   1.000
_cell.length_c   1.000
_cell.angle_alpha   90.00
_cell.angle_beta   90.00
_cell.angle_gamma   90.00
#
_symmetry.space_group_name_H-M   'P 1'
#
loop_
_entity.id
_entity.type
_entity.pdbx_description
1 polymer ?
#
loop_
_entity_poly.entity_id
_entity_poly.type
_entity_poly.pdbx_seq_one_letter_code
_entity_poly.pdbx_strand_id
1 'polypeptide(L)'
;RMVRALVGHLGTAVAGTPDLRAFPTAEAMAAADEGFYRDAARAGYRGAYLRTLAGDVAEGRLDVEAFDDPALSDEEVAEQLLGIAGVGPYAAAHMMMLLGRYRRLILDSWTRPKYRRVSGRSRITDKGIERAFRRYREFAGLAFWLTLTEDWLRQEQAFAEG
;
A
#
# COMPACT_ATOMS: atom_id res chain seq x y z
N ARG A 1 2.09 -11.12 9.99
CA ARG A 1 3.06 -12.23 10.17
C ARG A 1 4.26 -12.06 9.22
N MET A 2 4.09 -12.21 7.91
CA MET A 2 5.15 -12.07 6.89
C MET A 2 6.08 -10.87 7.10
N VAL A 3 5.55 -9.64 7.16
CA VAL A 3 6.37 -8.42 7.36
C VAL A 3 7.25 -8.47 8.62
N ARG A 4 6.76 -9.04 9.72
CA ARG A 4 7.56 -9.18 10.95
C ARG A 4 8.72 -10.17 10.78
N ALA A 5 8.56 -11.19 9.94
CA ALA A 5 9.64 -12.12 9.62
C ALA A 5 10.66 -11.48 8.65
N LEU A 6 10.20 -10.71 7.65
CA LEU A 6 11.10 -9.92 6.79
C LEU A 6 11.98 -8.96 7.63
N VAL A 7 11.36 -8.14 8.47
CA VAL A 7 12.05 -7.21 9.39
C VAL A 7 12.96 -7.96 10.37
N GLY A 8 12.46 -9.03 11.00
CA GLY A 8 13.20 -9.77 12.03
C GLY A 8 14.44 -10.51 11.52
N HIS A 9 14.39 -11.06 10.30
CA HIS A 9 15.49 -11.84 9.72
C HIS A 9 16.42 -11.03 8.80
N LEU A 10 15.87 -10.11 8.00
CA LEU A 10 16.62 -9.38 6.97
C LEU A 10 16.83 -7.90 7.28
N GLY A 11 16.08 -7.34 8.24
CA GLY A 11 16.21 -5.92 8.62
C GLY A 11 17.55 -5.63 9.30
N THR A 12 18.07 -4.41 9.11
CA THR A 12 19.26 -3.92 9.84
C THR A 12 18.86 -3.50 11.26
N ALA A 13 19.68 -3.82 12.27
CA ALA A 13 19.41 -3.42 13.65
C ALA A 13 19.49 -1.88 13.80
N VAL A 14 18.58 -1.30 14.58
CA VAL A 14 18.52 0.16 14.80
C VAL A 14 19.47 0.55 15.94
N ALA A 15 20.34 1.51 15.69
CA ALA A 15 21.32 1.98 16.67
C ALA A 15 20.64 2.45 17.96
N GLY A 16 21.15 2.01 19.11
CA GLY A 16 20.58 2.33 20.44
C GLY A 16 19.31 1.58 20.83
N THR A 17 18.73 0.74 19.95
CA THR A 17 17.51 -0.04 20.25
C THR A 17 17.68 -1.51 19.81
N PRO A 18 18.32 -2.36 20.63
CA PRO A 18 18.74 -3.71 20.22
C PRO A 18 17.63 -4.62 19.69
N ASP A 19 16.41 -4.46 20.19
CA ASP A 19 15.23 -5.26 19.81
C ASP A 19 14.51 -4.75 18.55
N LEU A 20 14.92 -3.59 18.01
CA LEU A 20 14.31 -2.99 16.82
C LEU A 20 15.19 -3.19 15.59
N ARG A 21 14.53 -3.52 14.47
CA ARG A 21 15.16 -3.65 13.15
C ARG A 21 14.37 -2.84 12.15
N ALA A 22 15.07 -2.19 11.22
CA ALA A 22 14.48 -1.47 10.11
C ALA A 22 13.79 -2.43 9.12
N PHE A 23 12.99 -1.89 8.20
CA PHE A 23 12.58 -2.65 7.03
C PHE A 23 13.83 -3.05 6.21
N PRO A 24 13.93 -4.29 5.69
CA PRO A 24 15.11 -4.72 4.93
C PRO A 24 15.28 -3.92 3.64
N THR A 25 16.53 -3.77 3.20
CA THR A 25 16.84 -3.17 1.89
C THR A 25 16.54 -4.15 0.75
N ALA A 26 16.52 -3.64 -0.49
CA ALA A 26 16.31 -4.47 -1.67
C ALA A 26 17.39 -5.55 -1.80
N GLU A 27 18.66 -5.22 -1.52
CA GLU A 27 19.80 -6.15 -1.60
C GLU A 27 19.67 -7.27 -0.56
N ALA A 28 19.28 -6.93 0.67
CA ALA A 28 19.05 -7.91 1.73
C ALA A 28 17.88 -8.86 1.40
N MET A 29 16.85 -8.35 0.71
CA MET A 29 15.74 -9.16 0.22
C MET A 29 16.11 -10.01 -1.02
N ALA A 30 16.94 -9.49 -1.92
CA ALA A 30 17.39 -10.20 -3.13
C ALA A 30 18.38 -11.33 -2.81
N ALA A 31 19.25 -11.13 -1.82
CA ALA A 31 20.22 -12.12 -1.34
C ALA A 31 19.57 -13.32 -0.62
N ALA A 32 18.32 -13.19 -0.17
CA ALA A 32 17.59 -14.28 0.47
C ALA A 32 17.13 -15.34 -0.55
N ASP A 33 17.29 -16.62 -0.19
CA ASP A 33 16.87 -17.75 -1.01
C ASP A 33 15.34 -17.96 -1.01
N GLU A 34 14.86 -18.82 -1.92
CA GLU A 34 13.44 -19.15 -2.02
C GLU A 34 12.89 -19.89 -0.78
N GLY A 35 13.76 -20.61 -0.06
CA GLY A 35 13.42 -21.30 1.18
C GLY A 35 13.05 -20.32 2.30
N PHE A 36 13.79 -19.22 2.43
CA PHE A 36 13.45 -18.14 3.34
C PHE A 36 12.03 -17.60 3.10
N TYR A 37 11.69 -17.30 1.84
CA TYR A 37 10.37 -16.76 1.49
C TYR A 37 9.23 -17.76 1.75
N ARG A 38 9.50 -19.06 1.52
CA ARG A 38 8.54 -20.16 1.73
C ARG A 38 8.34 -20.50 3.22
N ASP A 39 9.42 -20.67 3.97
CA ASP A 39 9.42 -21.37 5.27
C ASP A 39 9.45 -20.40 6.46
N ALA A 40 10.28 -19.35 6.37
CA ALA A 40 10.47 -18.35 7.42
C ALA A 40 9.50 -17.16 7.26
N ALA A 41 9.55 -16.46 6.12
CA ALA A 41 8.62 -15.36 5.84
C ALA A 41 7.18 -15.85 5.61
N ARG A 42 7.02 -17.07 5.10
CA ARG A 42 5.73 -17.70 4.77
C ARG A 42 4.86 -16.81 3.88
N ALA A 43 5.49 -16.27 2.84
CA ALA A 43 4.85 -15.35 1.89
C ALA A 43 3.84 -16.05 0.94
N GLY A 44 3.89 -17.38 0.86
CA GLY A 44 3.13 -18.17 -0.11
C GLY A 44 3.51 -17.79 -1.53
N TYR A 45 2.54 -17.72 -2.45
CA TYR A 45 2.77 -17.34 -3.85
C TYR A 45 3.46 -15.97 -4.02
N ARG A 46 3.33 -15.07 -3.03
CA ARG A 46 3.97 -13.74 -3.06
C ARG A 46 5.48 -13.79 -2.88
N GLY A 47 6.03 -14.90 -2.38
CA GLY A 47 7.48 -15.05 -2.16
C GLY A 47 8.29 -14.85 -3.43
N ALA A 48 7.81 -15.40 -4.55
CA ALA A 48 8.43 -15.21 -5.86
C ALA A 48 8.42 -13.73 -6.27
N TYR A 49 7.26 -13.06 -6.21
CA TYR A 49 7.15 -11.64 -6.57
C TYR A 49 7.99 -10.72 -5.69
N LEU A 50 8.04 -10.98 -4.37
CA LEU A 50 8.89 -10.21 -3.45
C LEU A 50 10.38 -10.36 -3.77
N ARG A 51 10.82 -11.58 -4.12
CA ARG A 51 12.21 -11.85 -4.50
C ARG A 51 12.58 -11.23 -5.84
N THR A 52 11.70 -11.33 -6.85
CA THR A 52 11.88 -10.69 -8.16
C THR A 52 11.94 -9.17 -8.02
N LEU A 53 10.98 -8.56 -7.33
CA LEU A 53 10.94 -7.11 -7.09
C LEU A 53 12.20 -6.61 -6.36
N ALA A 54 12.64 -7.34 -5.33
CA ALA A 54 13.86 -7.01 -4.61
C ALA A 54 15.11 -7.08 -5.51
N GLY A 55 15.21 -8.11 -6.36
CA GLY A 55 16.28 -8.24 -7.36
C GLY A 55 16.24 -7.10 -8.38
N ASP A 56 15.07 -6.80 -8.96
CA ASP A 56 14.92 -5.73 -9.95
C ASP A 56 15.34 -4.36 -9.41
N VAL A 57 15.06 -4.06 -8.14
CA VAL A 57 15.52 -2.82 -7.49
C VAL A 57 17.03 -2.87 -7.19
N ALA A 58 17.52 -3.95 -6.56
CA ALA A 58 18.93 -4.10 -6.20
C ALA A 58 19.87 -4.14 -7.43
N GLU A 59 19.38 -4.62 -8.56
CA GLU A 59 20.08 -4.72 -9.85
C GLU A 59 19.78 -3.51 -10.78
N GLY A 60 19.12 -2.47 -10.27
CA GLY A 60 18.86 -1.21 -10.99
C GLY A 60 17.94 -1.31 -12.22
N ARG A 61 17.20 -2.42 -12.37
CA ARG A 61 16.19 -2.61 -13.43
C ARG A 61 14.87 -1.90 -13.12
N LEU A 62 14.60 -1.63 -11.84
CA LEU A 62 13.46 -0.85 -11.38
C LEU A 62 13.94 0.26 -10.44
N ASP A 63 13.85 1.50 -10.90
CA ASP A 63 13.96 2.67 -10.03
C ASP A 63 12.59 2.96 -9.41
N VAL A 64 12.48 2.81 -8.09
CA VAL A 64 11.24 3.09 -7.34
C VAL A 64 11.11 4.55 -6.92
N GLU A 65 12.22 5.29 -6.87
CA GLU A 65 12.22 6.72 -6.52
C GLU A 65 11.74 7.57 -7.71
N ALA A 66 11.91 7.06 -8.94
CA ALA A 66 11.37 7.67 -10.16
C ALA A 66 9.84 7.88 -10.14
N PHE A 67 9.08 7.15 -9.31
CA PHE A 67 7.62 7.34 -9.19
C PHE A 67 7.20 8.67 -8.55
N ASP A 68 8.11 9.28 -7.77
CA ASP A 68 7.91 10.60 -7.15
C ASP A 68 8.30 11.77 -8.08
N ASP A 69 8.72 11.51 -9.33
CA ASP A 69 8.99 12.56 -10.32
C ASP A 69 7.72 13.39 -10.61
N PRO A 70 7.70 14.70 -10.31
CA PRO A 70 6.56 15.58 -10.56
C PRO A 70 6.27 15.79 -12.06
N ALA A 71 7.18 15.41 -12.97
CA ALA A 71 6.92 15.42 -14.40
C ALA A 71 6.00 14.28 -14.86
N LEU A 72 5.92 13.17 -14.11
CA LEU A 72 5.06 12.03 -14.44
C LEU A 72 3.61 12.27 -14.03
N SER A 73 2.68 11.97 -14.94
CA SER A 73 1.24 11.97 -14.67
C SER A 73 0.77 10.79 -13.81
N ASP A 74 -0.41 10.91 -13.21
CA ASP A 74 -1.06 9.84 -12.46
C ASP A 74 -1.40 8.60 -13.33
N GLU A 75 -1.53 8.80 -14.63
CA GLU A 75 -1.70 7.73 -15.60
C GLU A 75 -0.39 6.98 -15.85
N GLU A 76 0.72 7.69 -16.08
CA GLU A 76 2.05 7.09 -16.33
C GLU A 76 2.59 6.33 -15.12
N VAL A 77 2.56 6.91 -13.92
CA VAL A 77 3.01 6.21 -12.69
C VAL A 77 2.18 4.96 -12.44
N ALA A 78 0.86 5.02 -12.68
CA ALA A 78 0.01 3.85 -12.51
C ALA A 78 0.25 2.76 -13.57
N GLU A 79 0.63 3.11 -14.80
CA GLU A 79 1.03 2.15 -15.84
C GLU A 79 2.34 1.45 -15.46
N GLN A 80 3.35 2.21 -15.02
CA GLN A 80 4.62 1.65 -14.53
C GLN A 80 4.41 0.72 -13.33
N LEU A 81 3.62 1.13 -12.34
CA LEU A 81 3.25 0.29 -11.19
C LEU A 81 2.54 -1.00 -11.61
N LEU A 82 1.65 -0.95 -12.61
CA LEU A 82 0.95 -2.14 -13.15
C LEU A 82 1.88 -3.06 -13.95
N GLY A 83 3.03 -2.58 -14.41
CA GLY A 83 4.09 -3.40 -15.01
C GLY A 83 4.84 -4.28 -14.00
N ILE A 84 4.78 -3.96 -12.70
CA ILE A 84 5.48 -4.71 -11.66
C ILE A 84 4.79 -6.06 -11.39
N ALA A 85 5.57 -7.15 -11.44
CA ALA A 85 5.07 -8.50 -11.21
C ALA A 85 4.36 -8.64 -9.84
N GLY A 86 3.08 -9.01 -9.88
CA GLY A 86 2.24 -9.15 -8.69
C GLY A 86 1.48 -7.88 -8.25
N VAL A 87 1.71 -6.73 -8.90
CA VAL A 87 0.97 -5.49 -8.65
C VAL A 87 -0.25 -5.42 -9.57
N GLY A 88 -1.42 -5.83 -9.03
CA GLY A 88 -2.71 -5.61 -9.70
C GLY A 88 -3.28 -4.21 -9.46
N PRO A 89 -4.39 -3.83 -10.14
CA PRO A 89 -5.03 -2.51 -10.00
C PRO A 89 -5.34 -2.09 -8.56
N TYR A 90 -5.64 -3.05 -7.68
CA TYR A 90 -5.85 -2.83 -6.24
C TYR A 90 -4.58 -2.38 -5.51
N ALA A 91 -3.43 -3.00 -5.82
CA ALA A 91 -2.15 -2.67 -5.21
C ALA A 91 -1.61 -1.35 -5.76
N ALA A 92 -1.70 -1.14 -7.08
CA ALA A 92 -1.36 0.13 -7.71
C ALA A 92 -2.17 1.29 -7.11
N ALA A 93 -3.48 1.15 -6.90
CA ALA A 93 -4.29 2.21 -6.27
C ALA A 93 -3.86 2.55 -4.83
N HIS A 94 -3.36 1.57 -4.06
CA HIS A 94 -2.78 1.82 -2.74
C HIS A 94 -1.40 2.50 -2.82
N MET A 95 -0.54 2.05 -3.73
CA MET A 95 0.79 2.63 -3.95
C MET A 95 0.69 4.10 -4.39
N MET A 96 -0.22 4.41 -5.32
CA MET A 96 -0.55 5.78 -5.71
C MET A 96 -0.97 6.65 -4.52
N MET A 97 -1.75 6.12 -3.57
CA MET A 97 -2.12 6.86 -2.35
C MET A 97 -0.93 7.09 -1.40
N LEU A 98 0.06 6.21 -1.38
CA LEU A 98 1.30 6.40 -0.61
C LEU A 98 2.21 7.46 -1.27
N LEU A 99 2.28 7.48 -2.60
CA LEU A 99 2.99 8.45 -3.44
C LEU A 99 2.28 9.83 -3.55
N GLY A 100 1.32 10.13 -2.67
CA GLY A 100 0.58 11.40 -2.70
C GLY A 100 -0.42 11.58 -3.87
N ARG A 101 -0.56 10.60 -4.76
CA ARG A 101 -1.40 10.66 -5.98
C ARG A 101 -2.83 10.23 -5.70
N TYR A 102 -3.55 11.10 -4.98
CA TYR A 102 -4.81 10.80 -4.28
C TYR A 102 -6.07 10.63 -5.14
N ARG A 103 -5.98 10.69 -6.48
CA ARG A 103 -7.17 10.82 -7.35
C ARG A 103 -8.04 9.57 -7.40
N ARG A 104 -7.43 8.37 -7.34
CA ARG A 104 -8.12 7.08 -7.55
C ARG A 104 -8.81 6.60 -6.27
N LEU A 105 -10.07 6.18 -6.37
CA LEU A 105 -10.78 5.56 -5.24
C LEU A 105 -10.40 4.08 -5.12
N ILE A 106 -10.03 3.67 -3.91
CA ILE A 106 -9.73 2.28 -3.57
C ILE A 106 -11.05 1.54 -3.31
N LEU A 107 -11.64 0.94 -4.36
CA LEU A 107 -12.90 0.21 -4.25
C LEU A 107 -12.65 -1.30 -4.07
N ASP A 108 -12.76 -1.80 -2.84
CA ASP A 108 -12.48 -3.20 -2.46
C ASP A 108 -13.64 -3.86 -1.67
N SER A 109 -13.35 -4.99 -1.01
CA SER A 109 -14.31 -5.77 -0.23
C SER A 109 -14.62 -5.18 1.17
N TRP A 110 -13.81 -4.27 1.67
CA TRP A 110 -14.00 -3.53 2.92
C TRP A 110 -14.57 -2.12 2.67
N THR A 111 -14.01 -1.37 1.73
CA THR A 111 -14.39 0.03 1.47
C THR A 111 -15.82 0.14 0.95
N ARG A 112 -16.30 -0.77 0.10
CA ARG A 112 -17.71 -0.78 -0.37
C ARG A 112 -18.70 -1.00 0.79
N PRO A 113 -18.64 -2.08 1.61
CA PRO A 113 -19.52 -2.22 2.78
C PRO A 113 -19.36 -1.12 3.83
N LYS A 114 -18.15 -0.60 4.06
CA LYS A 114 -17.93 0.52 4.96
C LYS A 114 -18.61 1.79 4.45
N TYR A 115 -18.46 2.13 3.17
CA TYR A 115 -19.12 3.28 2.55
C TYR A 115 -20.64 3.18 2.62
N ARG A 116 -21.20 1.99 2.37
CA ARG A 116 -22.65 1.75 2.48
C ARG A 116 -23.17 2.07 3.89
N ARG A 117 -22.42 1.69 4.93
CA ARG A 117 -22.76 1.98 6.33
C ARG A 117 -22.68 3.47 6.64
N VAL A 118 -21.54 4.12 6.40
CA VAL A 118 -21.34 5.53 6.78
C VAL A 118 -22.20 6.50 5.96
N SER A 119 -22.55 6.15 4.72
CA SER A 119 -23.43 6.99 3.88
C SER A 119 -24.94 6.75 4.08
N GLY A 120 -25.33 5.78 4.91
CA GLY A 120 -26.74 5.43 5.16
C GLY A 120 -27.52 4.91 3.94
N ARG A 121 -26.85 4.66 2.80
CA ARG A 121 -27.53 4.30 1.54
C ARG A 121 -27.90 2.83 1.49
N SER A 122 -29.16 2.53 1.16
CA SER A 122 -29.68 1.17 0.98
C SER A 122 -29.00 0.40 -0.17
N ARG A 123 -28.56 1.10 -1.22
CA ARG A 123 -27.78 0.56 -2.33
C ARG A 123 -26.66 1.51 -2.73
N ILE A 124 -25.54 0.93 -3.17
CA ILE A 124 -24.37 1.62 -3.72
C ILE A 124 -23.90 0.90 -4.98
N THR A 125 -23.26 1.63 -5.89
CA THR A 125 -22.57 1.12 -7.08
C THR A 125 -21.29 1.92 -7.25
N ASP A 126 -20.23 1.34 -7.81
CA ASP A 126 -18.91 1.98 -7.93
C ASP A 126 -18.99 3.34 -8.62
N LYS A 127 -19.68 3.42 -9.77
CA LYS A 127 -19.99 4.68 -10.49
C LYS A 127 -20.76 5.70 -9.64
N GLY A 128 -21.56 5.24 -8.69
CA GLY A 128 -22.26 6.09 -7.72
C GLY A 128 -21.36 6.63 -6.61
N ILE A 129 -20.37 5.84 -6.17
CA ILE A 129 -19.33 6.28 -5.22
C ILE A 129 -18.44 7.31 -5.92
N GLU A 130 -17.86 6.97 -7.09
CA GLU A 130 -17.03 7.85 -7.91
C GLU A 130 -17.70 9.21 -8.15
N ARG A 131 -18.99 9.22 -8.53
CA ARG A 131 -19.77 10.45 -8.73
C ARG A 131 -19.89 11.30 -7.46
N ALA A 132 -20.04 10.68 -6.28
CA ALA A 132 -20.14 11.40 -5.02
C ALA A 132 -18.81 12.09 -4.64
N PHE A 133 -17.67 11.47 -4.95
CA PHE A 133 -16.34 12.01 -4.63
C PHE A 133 -15.72 12.88 -5.74
N ARG A 134 -16.28 12.88 -6.96
CA ARG A 134 -15.83 13.72 -8.09
C ARG A 134 -15.62 15.21 -7.73
N ARG A 135 -16.37 15.74 -6.75
CA ARG A 135 -16.22 17.14 -6.30
C ARG A 135 -14.85 17.48 -5.71
N TYR A 136 -14.13 16.48 -5.20
CA TYR A 136 -12.81 16.64 -4.58
C TYR A 136 -11.63 16.55 -5.57
N ARG A 137 -11.90 16.33 -6.86
CA ARG A 137 -10.90 16.33 -7.95
C ARG A 137 -9.72 15.40 -7.67
N GLU A 138 -8.49 15.93 -7.59
CA GLU A 138 -7.27 15.17 -7.30
C GLU A 138 -7.29 14.52 -5.91
N PHE A 139 -8.05 15.04 -4.96
CA PHE A 139 -8.18 14.48 -3.61
C PHE A 139 -9.35 13.50 -3.46
N ALA A 140 -9.95 13.02 -4.56
CA ALA A 140 -11.17 12.19 -4.50
C ALA A 140 -10.99 10.85 -3.76
N GLY A 141 -9.86 10.18 -3.93
CA GLY A 141 -9.50 8.96 -3.21
C GLY A 141 -9.18 9.23 -1.74
N LEU A 142 -8.43 10.30 -1.42
CA LEU A 142 -8.14 10.70 -0.04
C LEU A 142 -9.42 11.09 0.72
N ALA A 143 -10.27 11.92 0.13
CA ALA A 143 -11.56 12.31 0.72
C ALA A 143 -12.49 11.09 0.92
N PHE A 144 -12.45 10.12 0.00
CA PHE A 144 -13.13 8.84 0.18
C PHE A 144 -12.56 8.08 1.38
N TRP A 145 -11.24 7.87 1.45
CA TRP A 145 -10.57 7.21 2.57
C TRP A 145 -10.93 7.84 3.92
N LEU A 146 -10.81 9.17 4.05
CA LEU A 146 -11.15 9.92 5.27
C LEU A 146 -12.62 9.76 5.66
N THR A 147 -13.55 9.69 4.69
CA THR A 147 -14.98 9.40 4.96
C THR A 147 -15.18 7.98 5.53
N LEU A 148 -14.31 7.03 5.19
CA LEU A 148 -14.37 5.67 5.71
C LEU A 148 -13.67 5.50 7.06
N THR A 149 -12.75 6.39 7.43
CA THR A 149 -11.97 6.28 8.68
C THR A 149 -12.34 7.34 9.72
N GLU A 150 -13.35 8.17 9.47
CA GLU A 150 -13.82 9.24 10.37
C GLU A 150 -14.12 8.73 11.79
N ASP A 151 -14.69 7.53 11.94
CA ASP A 151 -15.00 6.93 13.23
C ASP A 151 -13.77 6.46 14.01
N TRP A 152 -12.63 6.24 13.36
CA TRP A 152 -11.38 5.89 14.06
C TRP A 152 -10.83 7.11 14.81
N LEU A 153 -10.85 8.28 14.17
CA LEU A 153 -10.43 9.55 14.77
C LEU A 153 -11.34 9.96 15.96
N ARG A 154 -12.64 9.65 15.86
CA ARG A 154 -13.61 9.90 16.94
C ARG A 154 -13.43 8.98 18.14
N GLN A 155 -12.87 7.77 17.95
CA GLN A 155 -12.60 6.86 19.06
C GLN A 155 -11.34 7.26 19.84
N GLU A 156 -10.30 7.76 19.19
CA GLU A 156 -9.08 8.24 19.89
C GLU A 156 -9.37 9.39 20.86
N GLN A 157 -10.25 10.33 20.51
CA GLN A 157 -10.64 11.43 21.40
C GLN A 157 -11.33 10.92 22.68
N ALA A 158 -12.17 9.89 22.59
CA ALA A 158 -12.84 9.30 23.74
C ALA A 158 -11.90 8.52 24.70
N PHE A 159 -10.72 8.10 24.22
CA PHE A 159 -9.66 7.50 25.06
C PHE A 159 -8.69 8.55 25.63
N ALA A 160 -8.67 9.77 25.11
CA ALA A 160 -7.86 10.87 25.62
C ALA A 160 -8.57 11.72 26.68
N GLU A 161 -9.90 11.62 26.77
CA GLU A 161 -10.77 12.39 27.69
C GLU A 161 -11.31 11.56 28.88
N GLY A 162 -10.83 10.33 29.09
CA GLY A 162 -11.27 9.41 30.16
C GLY A 162 -10.13 8.73 30.91
#